data_AF-A0A2T0SNU6-F1
#
_entry.id   AF-A0A2T0SNU6-F1
#
_cell.length_a   1.000
_cell.length_b   1.000
_cell.length_c   1.000
_cell.angle_alpha   90.00
_cell.angle_beta   90.00
_cell.angle_gamma   90.00
#
_symmetry.space_group_name_H-M   'P 1'
#
loop_
_entity.id
_entity.type
_entity.pdbx_description
1 polymer ?
#
loop_
_entity_poly.entity_id
_entity_poly.type
_entity_poly.pdbx_seq_one_letter_code
_entity_poly.pdbx_strand_id
1 'polypeptide(L)'
;MVTVIAALSYTQCRTLALELKRSPNWSAVRDTLRPRGPAWFLRVRAPVPVVLYLAAHDEDLRTDLSGGYAVLAPPEDAPRQAPTDLKLLRMLDRHWDVLCFMAALMALLAAGIVLALLHLRTASLVAIAAALLGYLVAALVLTVRQLASATAGRRRLVDVAIGQLRVEHWTITMLHSPQGAQAARTLVSDILAAAPGPHHRVLILRAGLTHHSPQGESASLCVSQLSPHHPVLVAFRPGAPRWHLRAAPGRLPGSAVGLMLGATTLAVLVAAWLVAGEEKRLCASTCDGVPASYGDAVYWLISRLIGGDPEGLGVASPGSRVLGLLMTVLGVYVLVAIISRVLRQRMDEDARSGSEVVEAFEADRLGRPTAGEPAAPAPAPAPANGSAARPQWLSPAVGLSGVAVGVLIGTLLHRLRLESHPRTQPDSVAASETR
;
A
#
# COMPACT_ATOMS: atom_id res chain seq x y z
N MET A 1 36.72 4.77 5.87
CA MET A 1 36.16 6.13 6.04
C MET A 1 35.00 6.25 5.08
N VAL A 2 33.78 6.07 5.58
CA VAL A 2 32.58 6.19 4.77
C VAL A 2 32.25 7.66 4.56
N THR A 3 32.37 8.12 3.32
CA THR A 3 31.92 9.44 2.89
C THR A 3 30.45 9.38 2.49
N VAL A 4 29.65 10.32 2.99
CA VAL A 4 28.34 10.61 2.39
C VAL A 4 28.66 11.20 1.02
N ILE A 5 28.33 10.50 -0.08
CA ILE A 5 28.56 11.09 -1.40
C ILE A 5 27.57 12.25 -1.58
N ALA A 6 28.05 13.36 -2.15
CA ALA A 6 27.19 14.28 -2.88
C ALA A 6 26.21 13.50 -3.78
N ALA A 7 24.96 13.96 -3.88
CA ALA A 7 23.89 13.25 -4.56
C ALA A 7 24.33 12.66 -5.92
N LEU A 8 24.28 11.34 -6.05
CA LEU A 8 24.65 10.65 -7.30
C LEU A 8 23.67 11.03 -8.43
N SER A 9 24.20 11.26 -9.62
CA SER A 9 23.38 11.44 -10.81
C SER A 9 22.66 10.14 -11.18
N TYR A 10 21.51 10.24 -11.84
CA TYR A 10 20.77 9.08 -12.34
C TYR A 10 21.61 8.19 -13.26
N THR A 11 22.49 8.78 -14.08
CA THR A 11 23.43 8.05 -14.94
C THR A 11 24.40 7.19 -14.13
N GLN A 12 24.94 7.72 -13.02
CA GLN A 12 25.80 6.94 -12.11
C GLN A 12 25.00 5.79 -11.46
N CYS A 13 23.78 6.05 -10.97
CA CYS A 13 22.92 5.00 -10.41
C CYS A 13 22.57 3.91 -11.44
N ARG A 14 22.42 4.27 -12.72
CA ARG A 14 22.23 3.30 -13.81
C ARG A 14 23.48 2.44 -14.03
N THR A 15 24.67 3.03 -13.97
CA THR A 15 25.94 2.27 -14.06
C THR A 15 26.09 1.30 -12.89
N LEU A 16 25.83 1.75 -11.66
CA LEU A 16 25.83 0.87 -10.47
C LEU A 16 24.82 -0.28 -10.61
N ALA A 17 23.61 0.01 -11.11
CA ALA A 17 22.62 -1.04 -11.35
C ALA A 17 23.06 -2.07 -12.40
N LEU A 18 23.82 -1.67 -13.42
CA LEU A 18 24.41 -2.59 -14.41
C LEU A 18 25.53 -3.44 -13.81
N GLU A 19 26.33 -2.88 -12.91
CA GLU A 19 27.33 -3.62 -12.15
C GLU A 19 26.69 -4.65 -11.21
N LEU A 20 25.68 -4.24 -10.43
CA LEU A 20 24.85 -5.14 -9.62
C LEU A 20 24.28 -6.30 -10.44
N LYS A 21 23.84 -6.02 -11.67
CA LYS A 21 23.29 -7.05 -12.56
C LYS A 21 24.32 -8.11 -12.96
N ARG A 22 25.62 -7.78 -12.95
CA ARG A 22 26.72 -8.73 -13.20
C ARG A 22 27.10 -9.56 -11.97
N SER A 23 26.57 -9.23 -10.78
CA SER A 23 26.89 -9.99 -9.58
C SER A 23 26.28 -11.39 -9.58
N PRO A 24 26.94 -12.40 -8.99
CA PRO A 24 26.43 -13.77 -8.93
C PRO A 24 25.04 -13.90 -8.30
N ASN A 25 24.75 -13.06 -7.28
CA ASN A 25 23.49 -13.09 -6.53
C ASN A 25 22.48 -12.02 -6.99
N TRP A 26 22.59 -11.50 -8.22
CA TRP A 26 21.70 -10.45 -8.72
C TRP A 26 20.20 -10.76 -8.53
N SER A 27 19.78 -12.01 -8.73
CA SER A 27 18.38 -12.41 -8.57
C SER A 27 17.86 -12.16 -7.15
N ALA A 28 18.60 -12.61 -6.13
CA ALA A 28 18.27 -12.43 -4.72
C ALA A 28 18.32 -10.95 -4.30
N VAL A 29 19.34 -10.22 -4.76
CA VAL A 29 19.48 -8.79 -4.48
C VAL A 29 18.34 -8.00 -5.09
N ARG A 30 17.98 -8.30 -6.35
CA ARG A 30 16.84 -7.71 -7.03
C ARG A 30 15.52 -8.06 -6.32
N ASP A 31 15.36 -9.28 -5.82
CA ASP A 31 14.16 -9.69 -5.07
C ASP A 31 14.08 -9.00 -3.70
N THR A 32 15.22 -8.64 -3.10
CA THR A 32 15.28 -7.88 -1.85
C THR A 32 14.95 -6.39 -2.08
N LEU A 33 15.58 -5.77 -3.08
CA LEU A 33 15.34 -4.36 -3.43
C LEU A 33 13.95 -4.14 -4.04
N ARG A 34 13.46 -5.10 -4.82
CA ARG A 34 12.20 -5.01 -5.57
C ARG A 34 11.41 -6.30 -5.38
N PRO A 35 10.79 -6.53 -4.21
CA PRO A 35 10.02 -7.74 -3.99
C PRO A 35 8.93 -7.90 -5.04
N ARG A 36 8.63 -9.15 -5.39
CA ARG A 36 7.49 -9.46 -6.26
C ARG A 36 6.22 -9.04 -5.53
N GLY A 37 5.35 -8.33 -6.25
CA GLY A 37 4.08 -7.92 -5.70
C GLY A 37 3.10 -9.09 -5.60
N PRO A 38 1.90 -8.83 -5.08
CA PRO A 38 0.85 -9.83 -5.03
C PRO A 38 0.42 -10.23 -6.45
N ALA A 39 0.70 -9.43 -7.47
CA ALA A 39 0.50 -9.82 -8.84
C ALA A 39 1.49 -10.88 -9.35
N TRP A 40 2.60 -11.21 -8.67
CA TRP A 40 3.74 -12.06 -9.10
C TRP A 40 4.45 -11.65 -10.42
N PHE A 41 3.72 -11.20 -11.44
CA PHE A 41 4.24 -10.71 -12.71
C PHE A 41 4.78 -9.27 -12.64
N LEU A 42 4.29 -8.45 -11.69
CA LEU A 42 4.84 -7.12 -11.40
C LEU A 42 5.62 -7.11 -10.08
N ARG A 43 6.64 -6.25 -10.03
CA ARG A 43 7.40 -5.95 -8.80
C ARG A 43 6.81 -4.70 -8.15
N VAL A 44 6.78 -4.69 -6.82
CA VAL A 44 6.16 -3.61 -6.02
C VAL A 44 6.88 -2.27 -6.20
N ARG A 45 8.19 -2.31 -6.46
CA ARG A 45 9.05 -1.12 -6.53
C ARG A 45 9.53 -0.78 -7.94
N ALA A 46 9.91 0.48 -8.12
CA ALA A 46 10.46 1.02 -9.36
C ALA A 46 11.76 0.30 -9.77
N PRO A 47 12.21 0.44 -11.04
CA PRO A 47 13.48 -0.13 -11.50
C PRO A 47 14.65 0.19 -10.58
N VAL A 48 15.61 -0.74 -10.46
CA VAL A 48 16.76 -0.61 -9.53
C VAL A 48 17.51 0.72 -9.66
N PRO A 49 17.76 1.28 -10.87
CA PRO A 49 18.36 2.61 -10.98
C PRO A 49 17.58 3.72 -10.24
N VAL A 50 16.25 3.69 -10.28
CA VAL A 50 15.38 4.66 -9.59
C VAL A 50 15.46 4.46 -8.08
N VAL A 51 15.46 3.20 -7.62
CA VAL A 51 15.61 2.88 -6.19
C VAL A 51 16.96 3.36 -5.66
N LEU A 52 18.05 3.13 -6.39
CA LEU A 52 19.38 3.61 -6.01
C LEU A 52 19.48 5.14 -6.05
N TYR A 53 18.85 5.78 -7.03
CA TYR A 53 18.80 7.24 -7.13
C TYR A 53 18.06 7.87 -5.95
N LEU A 54 16.90 7.32 -5.59
CA LEU A 54 16.17 7.74 -4.39
C LEU A 54 16.98 7.49 -3.12
N ALA A 55 17.64 6.33 -2.98
CA ALA A 55 18.48 6.03 -1.83
C ALA A 55 19.69 6.96 -1.72
N ALA A 56 20.30 7.37 -2.85
CA ALA A 56 21.40 8.32 -2.85
C ALA A 56 20.95 9.71 -2.39
N HIS A 57 19.77 10.16 -2.82
CA HIS A 57 19.19 11.43 -2.39
C HIS A 57 18.68 11.42 -0.94
N ASP A 58 18.32 10.25 -0.42
CA ASP A 58 17.85 10.07 0.96
C ASP A 58 19.02 9.84 1.94
N GLU A 59 20.28 9.92 1.48
CA GLU A 59 21.51 9.58 2.23
C GLU A 59 21.55 8.14 2.77
N ASP A 60 20.69 7.29 2.20
CA ASP A 60 20.53 5.88 2.50
C ASP A 60 21.55 5.01 1.73
N LEU A 61 22.09 5.52 0.62
CA LEU A 61 23.16 4.85 -0.12
C LEU A 61 24.53 5.26 0.45
N ARG A 62 25.29 4.29 0.95
CA ARG A 62 26.66 4.47 1.44
C ARG A 62 27.63 3.79 0.49
N THR A 63 28.76 4.43 0.23
CA THR A 63 29.81 3.88 -0.63
C THR A 63 31.15 3.90 0.08
N ASP A 64 32.01 2.98 -0.31
CA ASP A 64 33.41 2.91 0.08
C ASP A 64 34.31 3.31 -1.11
N LEU A 65 35.51 3.78 -0.81
CA LEU A 65 36.59 4.06 -1.76
C LEU A 65 36.97 2.83 -2.59
N SER A 66 36.74 1.63 -2.07
CA SER A 66 36.96 0.35 -2.78
C SER A 66 35.97 0.08 -3.92
N GLY A 67 34.97 0.95 -4.12
CA GLY A 67 33.85 0.72 -5.05
C GLY A 67 32.72 -0.12 -4.44
N GLY A 68 32.85 -0.55 -3.18
CA GLY A 68 31.74 -1.16 -2.44
C GLY A 68 30.64 -0.16 -2.12
N TYR A 69 29.39 -0.64 -2.01
CA TYR A 69 28.27 0.19 -1.59
C TYR A 69 27.16 -0.59 -0.91
N ALA A 70 26.41 0.07 -0.05
CA ALA A 70 25.31 -0.48 0.71
C ALA A 70 24.09 0.44 0.63
N VAL A 71 22.90 -0.16 0.47
CA VAL A 71 21.63 0.56 0.57
C VAL A 71 21.02 0.28 1.94
N LEU A 72 20.97 1.34 2.74
CA LEU A 72 20.31 1.38 4.03
C LEU A 72 18.81 1.65 3.83
N ALA A 73 18.01 1.09 4.71
CA ALA A 73 16.64 1.48 4.91
C ALA A 73 16.51 1.96 6.35
N PRO A 74 16.08 3.21 6.57
CA PRO A 74 15.88 3.73 7.91
C PRO A 74 14.67 3.03 8.56
N PRO A 75 14.61 3.05 9.91
CA PRO A 75 13.42 2.68 10.67
C PRO A 75 12.16 3.30 10.07
N GLU A 76 11.03 2.59 10.04
CA GLU A 76 9.80 3.10 9.39
C GLU A 76 9.28 4.39 10.04
N ASP A 77 9.51 4.54 11.34
CA ASP A 77 9.11 5.73 12.11
C ASP A 77 10.14 6.88 12.05
N ALA A 78 11.31 6.66 11.44
CA ALA A 78 12.29 7.72 11.28
C ALA A 78 11.71 8.84 10.41
N PRO A 79 11.65 10.10 10.89
CA PRO A 79 11.13 11.21 10.12
C PRO A 79 12.02 11.41 8.90
N ARG A 80 11.51 11.06 7.71
CA ARG A 80 12.20 11.33 6.45
C ARG A 80 11.94 12.76 6.02
N GLN A 81 12.93 13.62 6.15
CA GLN A 81 12.90 14.93 5.52
C GLN A 81 13.11 14.74 4.01
N ALA A 82 11.99 14.71 3.28
CA ALA A 82 12.00 14.57 1.84
C ALA A 82 12.23 15.93 1.19
N PRO A 83 13.20 16.08 0.27
CA PRO A 83 13.16 17.17 -0.69
C PRO A 83 11.81 17.14 -1.40
N THR A 84 11.14 18.29 -1.50
CA THR A 84 9.82 18.43 -2.14
C THR A 84 9.84 17.90 -3.57
N ASP A 85 10.96 18.07 -4.26
CA ASP A 85 11.16 17.78 -5.67
C ASP A 85 11.13 16.27 -5.97
N LEU A 86 11.37 15.41 -4.97
CA LEU A 86 11.38 13.96 -5.11
C LEU A 86 10.07 13.29 -4.68
N LYS A 87 9.08 14.06 -4.23
CA LYS A 87 7.79 13.52 -3.76
C LYS A 87 7.10 12.66 -4.83
N LEU A 88 7.08 13.14 -6.08
CA LEU A 88 6.48 12.39 -7.19
C LEU A 88 7.23 11.08 -7.45
N LEU A 89 8.57 11.12 -7.49
CA LEU A 89 9.37 9.94 -7.76
C LEU A 89 9.25 8.88 -6.65
N ARG A 90 9.13 9.30 -5.38
CA ARG A 90 8.83 8.41 -4.25
C ARG A 90 7.42 7.84 -4.32
N MET A 91 6.45 8.64 -4.75
CA MET A 91 5.08 8.15 -5.01
C MET A 91 5.09 7.07 -6.09
N LEU A 92 5.85 7.29 -7.17
CA LEU A 92 6.05 6.34 -8.26
C LEU A 92 6.75 5.05 -7.79
N ASP A 93 7.81 5.15 -6.97
CA ASP A 93 8.47 3.96 -6.41
C ASP A 93 7.53 3.14 -5.51
N ARG A 94 6.82 3.81 -4.60
CA ARG A 94 5.95 3.14 -3.62
C ARG A 94 4.77 2.43 -4.27
N HIS A 95 4.26 2.95 -5.38
CA HIS A 95 3.07 2.43 -6.05
C HIS A 95 3.40 1.89 -7.45
N TRP A 96 4.64 1.47 -7.71
CA TRP A 96 5.07 1.10 -9.05
C TRP A 96 4.23 -0.01 -9.67
N ASP A 97 3.90 -1.04 -8.89
CA ASP A 97 3.03 -2.14 -9.33
C ASP A 97 1.62 -1.66 -9.67
N VAL A 98 1.01 -0.88 -8.78
CA VAL A 98 -0.31 -0.28 -8.98
C VAL A 98 -0.29 0.62 -10.21
N LEU A 99 0.74 1.43 -10.40
CA LEU A 99 0.85 2.34 -11.54
C LEU A 99 1.04 1.60 -12.85
N CYS A 100 1.90 0.59 -12.92
CA CYS A 100 2.05 -0.24 -14.12
C CYS A 100 0.72 -0.93 -14.49
N PHE A 101 0.01 -1.43 -13.49
CA PHE A 101 -1.27 -2.08 -13.69
C PHE A 101 -2.36 -1.09 -14.11
N MET A 102 -2.52 0.00 -13.36
CA MET A 102 -3.48 1.06 -13.66
C MET A 102 -3.18 1.75 -14.98
N ALA A 103 -1.92 1.94 -15.37
CA ALA A 103 -1.57 2.53 -16.65
C ALA A 103 -2.09 1.69 -17.82
N ALA A 104 -1.99 0.36 -17.74
CA ALA A 104 -2.57 -0.52 -18.76
C ALA A 104 -4.09 -0.38 -18.84
N LEU A 105 -4.77 -0.33 -17.69
CA LEU A 105 -6.22 -0.12 -17.63
C LEU A 105 -6.66 1.26 -18.12
N MET A 106 -5.94 2.30 -17.74
CA MET A 106 -6.18 3.68 -18.17
C MET A 106 -5.93 3.84 -19.67
N ALA A 107 -4.93 3.15 -20.23
CA ALA A 107 -4.71 3.12 -21.67
C ALA A 107 -5.87 2.43 -22.41
N LEU A 108 -6.39 1.32 -21.89
CA LEU A 108 -7.59 0.66 -22.45
C LEU A 108 -8.84 1.54 -22.35
N LEU A 109 -9.03 2.22 -21.21
CA LEU A 109 -10.13 3.16 -21.02
C LEU A 109 -10.03 4.35 -21.98
N ALA A 110 -8.83 4.94 -22.11
CA ALA A 110 -8.57 6.03 -23.05
C ALA A 110 -8.79 5.60 -24.50
N ALA A 111 -8.33 4.40 -24.88
CA ALA A 111 -8.61 3.82 -26.18
C ALA A 111 -10.11 3.66 -26.42
N GLY A 112 -10.86 3.19 -25.41
CA GLY A 112 -12.32 3.12 -25.45
C GLY A 112 -12.98 4.48 -25.68
N ILE A 113 -12.53 5.53 -24.99
CA ILE A 113 -13.02 6.90 -25.18
C ILE A 113 -12.71 7.40 -26.61
N VAL A 114 -11.48 7.22 -27.08
CA VAL A 114 -11.07 7.61 -28.45
C VAL A 114 -11.92 6.89 -29.50
N LEU A 115 -12.12 5.57 -29.35
CA LEU A 115 -12.97 4.78 -30.25
C LEU A 115 -14.42 5.27 -30.23
N ALA A 116 -14.95 5.67 -29.08
CA ALA A 116 -16.31 6.23 -28.97
C ALA A 116 -16.43 7.57 -29.69
N LEU A 117 -15.42 8.44 -29.58
CA LEU A 117 -15.33 9.71 -30.30
C LEU A 117 -15.23 9.50 -31.82
N LEU A 118 -14.57 8.44 -32.26
CA LEU A 118 -14.52 7.99 -33.66
C LEU A 118 -15.79 7.26 -34.12
N HIS A 119 -16.83 7.23 -33.29
CA HIS A 119 -18.10 6.53 -33.55
C HIS A 119 -17.99 5.00 -33.72
N LEU A 120 -16.87 4.39 -33.30
CA LEU A 120 -16.62 2.95 -33.31
C LEU A 120 -17.15 2.30 -32.02
N ARG A 121 -18.48 2.29 -31.85
CA ARG A 121 -19.09 2.02 -30.54
C ARG A 121 -18.95 0.59 -30.03
N THR A 122 -19.03 -0.40 -30.91
CA THR A 122 -18.81 -1.79 -30.52
C THR A 122 -17.38 -1.96 -29.99
N ALA A 123 -16.40 -1.38 -30.68
CA ALA A 123 -15.01 -1.37 -30.25
C ALA A 123 -14.81 -0.60 -28.93
N SER A 124 -15.47 0.55 -28.74
CA SER A 124 -15.38 1.30 -27.47
C SER A 124 -15.98 0.53 -26.29
N LEU A 125 -17.15 -0.10 -26.49
CA LEU A 125 -17.79 -0.92 -25.47
C LEU A 125 -16.92 -2.12 -25.10
N VAL A 126 -16.34 -2.80 -26.09
CA VAL A 126 -15.41 -3.93 -25.85
C VAL A 126 -14.17 -3.45 -25.09
N ALA A 127 -13.57 -2.33 -25.47
CA ALA A 127 -12.40 -1.78 -24.78
C ALA A 127 -12.69 -1.42 -23.32
N ILE A 128 -13.83 -0.80 -23.04
CA ILE A 128 -14.23 -0.40 -21.69
C ILE A 128 -14.64 -1.60 -20.84
N ALA A 129 -15.38 -2.55 -21.42
CA ALA A 129 -15.71 -3.80 -20.74
C ALA A 129 -14.44 -4.61 -20.42
N ALA A 130 -13.46 -4.65 -21.33
CA ALA A 130 -12.16 -5.29 -21.09
C ALA A 130 -11.35 -4.57 -20.00
N ALA A 131 -11.36 -3.23 -19.97
CA ALA A 131 -10.73 -2.46 -18.90
C ALA A 131 -11.37 -2.73 -17.53
N LEU A 132 -12.71 -2.73 -17.45
CA LEU A 132 -13.45 -3.05 -16.23
C LEU A 132 -13.21 -4.49 -15.78
N LEU A 133 -13.26 -5.47 -16.70
CA LEU A 133 -13.00 -6.86 -16.38
C LEU A 133 -11.55 -7.06 -15.90
N GLY A 134 -10.58 -6.45 -16.58
CA GLY A 134 -9.17 -6.49 -16.18
C GLY A 134 -8.96 -5.92 -14.78
N TYR A 135 -9.60 -4.78 -14.49
CA TYR A 135 -9.64 -4.20 -13.15
C TYR A 135 -10.19 -5.21 -12.12
N LEU A 136 -11.39 -5.76 -12.35
CA LEU A 136 -12.03 -6.71 -11.45
C LEU A 136 -11.17 -7.94 -11.17
N VAL A 137 -10.58 -8.53 -12.21
CA VAL A 137 -9.70 -9.71 -12.09
C VAL A 137 -8.50 -9.41 -11.19
N ALA A 138 -7.82 -8.28 -11.43
CA ALA A 138 -6.66 -7.94 -10.60
C ALA A 138 -7.08 -7.64 -9.17
N ALA A 139 -8.17 -6.90 -8.99
CA ALA A 139 -8.70 -6.58 -7.69
C ALA A 139 -9.03 -7.87 -6.90
N LEU A 140 -9.68 -8.85 -7.55
CA LEU A 140 -9.95 -10.18 -6.99
C LEU A 140 -8.66 -10.94 -6.64
N VAL A 141 -7.68 -10.98 -7.54
CA VAL A 141 -6.37 -11.64 -7.30
C VAL A 141 -5.67 -11.02 -6.08
N LEU A 142 -5.69 -9.69 -5.97
CA LEU A 142 -5.12 -8.99 -4.82
C LEU A 142 -5.83 -9.42 -3.53
N THR A 143 -7.17 -9.44 -3.52
CA THR A 143 -7.97 -9.85 -2.35
C THR A 143 -7.78 -11.30 -1.95
N VAL A 144 -7.79 -12.24 -2.91
CA VAL A 144 -7.58 -13.67 -2.64
C VAL A 144 -6.20 -13.92 -2.04
N ARG A 145 -5.16 -13.28 -2.57
CA ARG A 145 -3.80 -13.42 -2.02
C ARG A 145 -3.67 -12.75 -0.67
N GLN A 146 -4.31 -11.61 -0.50
CA GLN A 146 -4.44 -10.95 0.77
C GLN A 146 -5.06 -11.87 1.81
N LEU A 147 -6.12 -12.61 1.47
CA LEU A 147 -6.76 -13.59 2.35
C LEU A 147 -5.87 -14.82 2.58
N ALA A 148 -5.25 -15.37 1.53
CA ALA A 148 -4.33 -16.50 1.63
C ALA A 148 -3.10 -16.19 2.49
N SER A 149 -2.59 -14.96 2.43
CA SER A 149 -1.50 -14.50 3.30
C SER A 149 -1.94 -14.36 4.76
N ALA A 150 -3.21 -14.05 5.01
CA ALA A 150 -3.77 -14.00 6.36
C ALA A 150 -3.93 -15.40 6.96
N THR A 151 -4.24 -16.42 6.15
CA THR A 151 -4.45 -17.81 6.60
C THR A 151 -3.16 -18.62 6.74
N ALA A 152 -2.04 -18.20 6.14
CA ALA A 152 -0.76 -18.93 6.17
C ALA A 152 0.01 -18.84 7.53
N GLY A 153 -0.69 -18.95 8.66
CA GLY A 153 -0.34 -18.51 10.02
C GLY A 153 1.10 -18.64 10.53
N ARG A 154 1.92 -19.60 10.09
CA ARG A 154 3.34 -19.69 10.49
C ARG A 154 4.28 -18.75 9.72
N ARG A 155 4.08 -18.57 8.42
CA ARG A 155 4.93 -17.65 7.63
C ARG A 155 4.68 -16.20 8.04
N ARG A 156 3.43 -15.89 8.40
CA ARG A 156 3.02 -14.58 8.89
C ARG A 156 3.77 -14.17 10.16
N LEU A 157 3.99 -15.07 11.12
CA LEU A 157 4.72 -14.72 12.35
C LEU A 157 6.17 -14.31 12.06
N VAL A 158 6.85 -15.02 11.15
CA VAL A 158 8.23 -14.67 10.77
C VAL A 158 8.27 -13.38 9.97
N ASP A 159 7.38 -13.20 9.00
CA ASP A 159 7.30 -11.96 8.21
C ASP A 159 6.91 -10.75 9.08
N VAL A 160 6.03 -10.93 10.07
CA VAL A 160 5.66 -9.90 11.05
C VAL A 160 6.84 -9.59 11.96
N ALA A 161 7.56 -10.60 12.48
CA ALA A 161 8.75 -10.38 13.29
C ALA A 161 9.84 -9.63 12.51
N ILE A 162 10.10 -10.03 11.25
CA ILE A 162 11.03 -9.30 10.37
C ILE A 162 10.53 -7.89 10.10
N GLY A 163 9.22 -7.71 9.88
CA GLY A 163 8.59 -6.41 9.70
C GLY A 163 8.82 -5.49 10.90
N GLN A 164 8.54 -5.98 12.11
CA GLN A 164 8.78 -5.26 13.37
C GLN A 164 10.25 -4.88 13.52
N LEU A 165 11.16 -5.81 13.23
CA LEU A 165 12.58 -5.53 13.30
C LEU A 165 13.01 -4.41 12.35
N ARG A 166 12.44 -4.35 11.14
CA ARG A 166 12.69 -3.28 10.18
C ARG A 166 12.08 -1.95 10.58
N VAL A 167 11.00 -1.95 11.37
CA VAL A 167 10.40 -0.72 11.90
C VAL A 167 11.32 -0.10 12.94
N GLU A 168 11.93 -0.91 13.79
CA GLU A 168 12.74 -0.44 14.92
C GLU A 168 14.21 -0.19 14.57
N HIS A 169 14.74 -0.89 13.58
CA HIS A 169 16.18 -0.92 13.31
C HIS A 169 16.53 -0.53 11.87
N TRP A 170 17.70 0.08 11.74
CA TRP A 170 18.32 0.28 10.44
C TRP A 170 18.53 -1.07 9.75
N THR A 171 18.20 -1.13 8.46
CA THR A 171 18.31 -2.36 7.68
C THR A 171 19.20 -2.14 6.46
N ILE A 172 20.30 -2.89 6.34
CA ILE A 172 21.04 -3.03 5.09
C ILE A 172 20.23 -3.95 4.18
N THR A 173 19.56 -3.35 3.20
CA THR A 173 18.75 -4.06 2.19
C THR A 173 19.60 -4.64 1.07
N MET A 174 20.75 -4.03 0.80
CA MET A 174 21.71 -4.52 -0.19
C MET A 174 23.12 -4.12 0.22
N LEU A 175 24.07 -5.03 0.00
CA LEU A 175 25.50 -4.81 0.23
C LEU A 175 26.28 -5.40 -0.96
N HIS A 176 26.94 -4.51 -1.69
CA HIS A 176 27.85 -4.82 -2.77
C HIS A 176 29.29 -4.54 -2.35
N SER A 177 30.20 -5.46 -2.64
CA SER A 177 31.62 -5.30 -2.34
C SER A 177 32.44 -6.07 -3.39
N PRO A 178 33.01 -5.40 -4.41
CA PRO A 178 33.74 -6.07 -5.48
C PRO A 178 34.99 -6.82 -4.97
N GLN A 179 35.55 -6.37 -3.85
CA GLN A 179 36.75 -6.93 -3.22
C GLN A 179 36.44 -8.09 -2.25
N GLY A 180 35.19 -8.57 -2.19
CA GLY A 180 34.79 -9.72 -1.39
C GLY A 180 34.39 -9.39 0.05
N ALA A 181 34.44 -10.39 0.93
CA ALA A 181 33.84 -10.34 2.27
C ALA A 181 34.53 -9.37 3.23
N GLN A 182 35.85 -9.16 3.11
CA GLN A 182 36.60 -8.30 4.02
C GLN A 182 36.27 -6.81 3.81
N ALA A 183 36.17 -6.36 2.56
CA ALA A 183 35.70 -5.02 2.24
C ALA A 183 34.23 -4.82 2.65
N ALA A 184 33.39 -5.85 2.49
CA ALA A 184 32.01 -5.82 2.98
C ALA A 184 31.93 -5.64 4.51
N ARG A 185 32.80 -6.32 5.28
CA ARG A 185 32.90 -6.14 6.74
C ARG A 185 33.30 -4.73 7.12
N THR A 186 34.30 -4.18 6.43
CA THR A 186 34.81 -2.82 6.66
C THR A 186 33.70 -1.79 6.39
N LEU A 187 32.95 -1.97 5.31
CA LEU A 187 31.79 -1.12 5.01
C LEU A 187 30.69 -1.23 6.08
N VAL A 188 30.38 -2.44 6.54
CA VAL A 188 29.39 -2.65 7.62
C VAL A 188 29.86 -2.04 8.94
N SER A 189 31.14 -2.17 9.29
CA SER A 189 31.68 -1.54 10.51
C SER A 189 31.64 -0.03 10.43
N ASP A 190 31.95 0.55 9.28
CA ASP A 190 31.89 2.00 9.09
C ASP A 190 30.44 2.50 9.15
N ILE A 191 29.47 1.75 8.61
CA ILE A 191 28.03 2.04 8.74
C ILE A 191 27.59 2.00 10.21
N LEU A 192 28.00 0.96 10.95
CA LEU A 192 27.69 0.82 12.38
C LEU A 192 28.30 1.95 13.22
N ALA A 193 29.48 2.44 12.84
CA ALA A 193 30.13 3.57 13.49
C ALA A 193 29.44 4.90 13.18
N ALA A 194 28.87 5.05 11.98
CA ALA A 194 28.19 6.28 11.55
C ALA A 194 26.70 6.37 11.95
N ALA A 195 26.07 5.26 12.34
CA ALA A 195 24.64 5.22 12.68
C ALA A 195 24.33 6.10 13.91
N PRO A 196 23.45 7.10 13.81
CA PRO A 196 23.13 8.00 14.92
C PRO A 196 22.25 7.33 15.98
N GLY A 197 22.64 7.47 17.25
CA GLY A 197 21.83 7.09 18.42
C GLY A 197 22.26 5.80 19.15
N PRO A 198 21.72 5.57 20.37
CA PRO A 198 22.04 4.41 21.21
C PRO A 198 21.46 3.07 20.70
N HIS A 199 20.69 3.09 19.61
CA HIS A 199 20.09 1.91 19.00
C HIS A 199 21.05 1.28 17.97
N HIS A 200 22.15 0.70 18.47
CA HIS A 200 23.33 0.19 17.76
C HIS A 200 23.14 -1.12 16.97
N ARG A 201 22.01 -1.31 16.29
CA ARG A 201 21.77 -2.57 15.56
C ARG A 201 21.41 -2.31 14.12
N VAL A 202 22.05 -3.07 13.25
CA VAL A 202 21.83 -3.01 11.80
C VAL A 202 21.49 -4.41 11.33
N LEU A 203 20.31 -4.55 10.73
CA LEU A 203 19.85 -5.81 10.16
C LEU A 203 20.45 -5.98 8.77
N ILE A 204 21.07 -7.13 8.49
CA ILE A 204 21.62 -7.43 7.17
C ILE A 204 20.78 -8.56 6.56
N LEU A 205 20.09 -8.26 5.48
CA LEU A 205 19.35 -9.29 4.74
C LEU A 205 20.35 -10.12 3.94
N ARG A 206 20.47 -11.43 4.20
CA ARG A 206 21.41 -12.29 3.45
C ARG A 206 21.13 -12.27 1.95
N ALA A 207 19.86 -12.16 1.57
CA ALA A 207 19.44 -12.06 0.18
C ALA A 207 19.92 -10.75 -0.51
N GLY A 208 20.29 -9.73 0.27
CA GLY A 208 20.87 -8.48 -0.21
C GLY A 208 22.38 -8.52 -0.46
N LEU A 209 23.07 -9.64 -0.16
CA LEU A 209 24.51 -9.78 -0.37
C LEU A 209 24.83 -10.18 -1.81
N THR A 210 25.64 -9.38 -2.52
CA THR A 210 26.00 -9.67 -3.93
C THR A 210 26.97 -10.85 -4.08
N HIS A 211 27.70 -11.21 -3.02
CA HIS A 211 28.65 -12.32 -2.99
C HIS A 211 28.16 -13.43 -2.06
N HIS A 212 28.54 -14.67 -2.33
CA HIS A 212 28.33 -15.77 -1.39
C HIS A 212 29.14 -15.47 -0.12
N SER A 213 28.44 -15.29 1.00
CA SER A 213 29.10 -15.20 2.30
C SER A 213 29.84 -16.53 2.52
N PRO A 214 31.17 -16.52 2.74
CA PRO A 214 31.86 -17.72 3.17
C PRO A 214 31.28 -18.10 4.54
N GLN A 215 30.53 -19.20 4.59
CA GLN A 215 29.86 -19.67 5.81
C GLN A 215 30.85 -20.06 6.94
N GLY A 216 32.16 -20.05 6.68
CA GLY A 216 33.19 -20.54 7.60
C GLY A 216 34.01 -19.51 8.40
N GLU A 217 34.00 -18.21 8.06
CA GLU A 217 34.99 -17.26 8.62
C GLU A 217 34.41 -16.11 9.47
N SER A 218 33.13 -16.16 9.86
CA SER A 218 32.44 -15.04 10.53
C SER A 218 32.59 -15.02 12.06
N ALA A 219 33.82 -15.05 12.57
CA ALA A 219 34.09 -15.11 14.02
C ALA A 219 33.90 -13.78 14.77
N SER A 220 33.79 -12.63 14.10
CA SER A 220 33.76 -11.30 14.77
C SER A 220 32.43 -10.56 14.74
N LEU A 221 31.51 -10.92 13.83
CA LEU A 221 30.13 -10.43 13.84
C LEU A 221 29.25 -11.56 14.34
N CYS A 222 28.58 -11.37 15.47
CA CYS A 222 27.61 -12.34 15.98
C CYS A 222 26.39 -12.37 15.05
N VAL A 223 26.50 -13.18 14.00
CA VAL A 223 25.43 -13.39 13.04
C VAL A 223 24.50 -14.45 13.61
N SER A 224 23.42 -14.00 14.25
CA SER A 224 22.35 -14.92 14.65
C SER A 224 21.37 -15.07 13.48
N GLN A 225 21.14 -16.32 13.07
CA GLN A 225 20.15 -16.65 12.06
C GLN A 225 18.78 -16.81 12.74
N LEU A 226 17.86 -15.89 12.44
CA LEU A 226 16.53 -15.87 13.07
C LEU A 226 15.66 -17.11 12.70
N SER A 227 15.86 -17.66 11.50
CA SER A 227 15.14 -18.86 11.04
C SER A 227 15.93 -19.60 9.95
N PRO A 228 15.90 -20.96 9.91
CA PRO A 228 16.52 -21.73 8.83
C PRO A 228 15.95 -21.38 7.44
N HIS A 229 14.69 -20.93 7.38
CA HIS A 229 14.00 -20.62 6.12
C HIS A 229 14.05 -19.13 5.72
N HIS A 230 14.38 -18.24 6.65
CA HIS A 230 14.52 -16.82 6.40
C HIS A 230 15.89 -16.35 6.89
N PRO A 231 16.89 -16.23 5.99
CA PRO A 231 18.24 -15.89 6.39
C PRO A 231 18.36 -14.38 6.61
N VAL A 232 17.78 -13.89 7.71
CA VAL A 232 18.11 -12.57 8.24
C VAL A 232 19.35 -12.73 9.11
N LEU A 233 20.41 -11.99 8.78
CA LEU A 233 21.62 -11.91 9.58
C LEU A 233 21.50 -10.66 10.43
N VAL A 234 21.37 -10.82 11.74
CA VAL A 234 21.38 -9.67 12.63
C VAL A 234 22.84 -9.35 12.94
N ALA A 235 23.29 -8.14 12.60
CA ALA A 235 24.58 -7.63 13.02
C ALA A 235 24.36 -6.68 14.22
N PHE A 236 25.04 -6.94 15.32
CA PHE A 236 24.97 -6.11 16.51
C PHE A 236 26.36 -5.81 17.06
N ARG A 237 26.49 -4.63 17.67
CA ARG A 237 27.66 -4.28 18.46
C ARG A 237 27.69 -5.15 19.73
N PRO A 238 28.84 -5.71 20.14
CA PRO A 238 28.96 -6.41 21.41
C PRO A 238 28.46 -5.54 22.57
N GLY A 239 27.63 -6.09 23.46
CA GLY A 239 27.07 -5.37 24.62
C GLY A 239 25.74 -4.66 24.41
N ALA A 240 25.09 -4.78 23.25
CA ALA A 240 23.74 -4.26 23.06
C ALA A 240 22.73 -4.98 24.00
N PRO A 241 21.73 -4.27 24.57
CA PRO A 241 20.74 -4.86 25.50
C PRO A 241 19.93 -6.00 24.86
N ARG A 242 19.08 -6.70 25.62
CA ARG A 242 18.17 -7.71 25.07
C ARG A 242 17.03 -7.07 24.25
N TRP A 243 16.26 -7.90 23.55
CA TRP A 243 15.23 -7.48 22.61
C TRP A 243 13.91 -7.21 23.35
N HIS A 244 13.26 -6.09 23.04
CA HIS A 244 11.85 -5.87 23.34
C HIS A 244 11.19 -5.49 22.02
N LEU A 245 10.35 -6.39 21.50
CA LEU A 245 9.65 -6.19 20.23
C LEU A 245 8.43 -5.32 20.50
N ARG A 246 8.49 -4.02 20.17
CA ARG A 246 7.27 -3.22 20.18
C ARG A 246 6.45 -3.52 18.94
N ALA A 247 5.15 -3.72 19.14
CA ALA A 247 4.22 -3.86 18.05
C ALA A 247 4.11 -2.54 17.26
N ALA A 248 4.77 -2.48 16.11
CA ALA A 248 4.69 -1.35 15.20
C ALA A 248 3.25 -1.16 14.66
N PRO A 249 2.69 0.05 14.70
CA PRO A 249 1.41 0.32 14.06
C PRO A 249 1.57 0.28 12.54
N GLY A 250 1.01 -0.75 11.90
CA GLY A 250 1.00 -0.86 10.44
C GLY A 250 0.35 0.37 9.79
N ARG A 251 1.15 1.29 9.24
CA ARG A 251 0.64 2.43 8.48
C ARG A 251 0.13 1.94 7.13
N LEU A 252 -1.17 1.74 7.05
CA LEU A 252 -1.85 1.47 5.79
C LEU A 252 -1.61 2.64 4.81
N PRO A 253 -1.22 2.39 3.56
CA PRO A 253 -1.15 3.43 2.54
C PRO A 253 -2.56 3.94 2.25
N GLY A 254 -2.95 5.07 2.84
CA GLY A 254 -4.22 5.75 2.54
C GLY A 254 -4.32 6.19 1.08
N SER A 255 -3.19 6.43 0.42
CA SER A 255 -3.10 6.87 -0.99
C SER A 255 -3.67 5.87 -2.00
N ALA A 256 -3.52 4.56 -1.75
CA ALA A 256 -3.98 3.55 -2.70
C ALA A 256 -5.52 3.49 -2.79
N VAL A 257 -6.21 3.70 -1.66
CA VAL A 257 -7.68 3.73 -1.62
C VAL A 257 -8.21 4.94 -2.38
N GLY A 258 -7.62 6.12 -2.18
CA GLY A 258 -8.01 7.33 -2.91
C GLY A 258 -7.86 7.17 -4.42
N LEU A 259 -6.76 6.57 -4.89
CA LEU A 259 -6.52 6.33 -6.31
C LEU A 259 -7.52 5.31 -6.90
N MET A 260 -7.81 4.25 -6.15
CA MET A 260 -8.79 3.25 -6.54
C MET A 260 -10.21 3.85 -6.65
N LEU A 261 -10.62 4.64 -5.66
CA LEU A 261 -11.92 5.33 -5.66
C LEU A 261 -12.01 6.32 -6.83
N GLY A 262 -10.96 7.11 -7.06
CA GLY A 262 -10.92 8.05 -8.19
C GLY A 262 -11.06 7.35 -9.55
N ALA A 263 -10.40 6.20 -9.73
CA ALA A 263 -10.53 5.40 -10.95
C ALA A 263 -11.94 4.81 -11.11
N THR A 264 -12.55 4.30 -10.03
CA THR A 264 -13.92 3.81 -10.03
C THR A 264 -14.90 4.92 -10.39
N THR A 265 -14.76 6.10 -9.79
CA THR A 265 -15.58 7.28 -10.13
C THR A 265 -15.47 7.62 -11.60
N LEU A 266 -14.25 7.73 -12.14
CA LEU A 266 -14.05 8.02 -13.55
C LEU A 266 -14.70 6.97 -14.47
N ALA A 267 -14.57 5.68 -14.12
CA ALA A 267 -15.18 4.59 -14.88
C ALA A 267 -16.72 4.68 -14.89
N VAL A 268 -17.34 5.03 -13.76
CA VAL A 268 -18.80 5.26 -13.68
C VAL A 268 -19.22 6.44 -14.55
N LEU A 269 -18.49 7.56 -14.51
CA LEU A 269 -18.82 8.75 -15.30
C LEU A 269 -18.72 8.48 -16.81
N VAL A 270 -17.69 7.74 -17.25
CA VAL A 270 -17.52 7.36 -18.66
C VAL A 270 -18.61 6.36 -19.10
N ALA A 271 -18.90 5.36 -18.27
CA ALA A 271 -19.95 4.39 -18.56
C ALA A 271 -21.33 5.08 -18.65
N ALA A 272 -21.61 6.07 -17.79
CA ALA A 272 -22.88 6.79 -17.79
C ALA A 272 -23.11 7.52 -19.12
N TRP A 273 -22.07 8.17 -19.65
CA TRP A 273 -22.14 8.85 -20.94
C TRP A 273 -22.45 7.89 -22.08
N LEU A 274 -21.88 6.68 -22.07
CA LEU A 274 -22.15 5.64 -23.07
C LEU A 274 -23.55 5.05 -22.96
N VAL A 275 -23.98 4.73 -21.74
CA VAL A 275 -25.33 4.21 -21.47
C VAL A 275 -26.38 5.23 -21.94
N ALA A 276 -26.25 6.50 -21.53
CA ALA A 276 -27.15 7.55 -21.98
C ALA A 276 -27.16 7.70 -23.51
N GLY A 277 -25.99 7.66 -24.14
CA GLY A 277 -25.84 7.76 -25.58
C GLY A 277 -26.47 6.60 -26.37
N GLU A 278 -26.40 5.37 -25.85
CA GLU A 278 -26.98 4.18 -26.48
C GLU A 278 -28.49 4.09 -26.24
N GLU A 279 -28.96 4.23 -25.00
CA GLU A 279 -30.39 4.14 -24.70
C GLU A 279 -31.18 5.25 -25.40
N LYS A 280 -30.65 6.48 -25.45
CA LYS A 280 -31.28 7.59 -26.18
C LYS A 280 -31.47 7.30 -27.68
N ARG A 281 -30.61 6.48 -28.28
CA ARG A 281 -30.72 6.11 -29.71
C ARG A 281 -31.73 5.01 -29.96
N LEU A 282 -31.95 4.14 -28.98
CA LEU A 282 -32.93 3.06 -29.07
C LEU A 282 -34.36 3.55 -28.80
N CYS A 283 -34.52 4.67 -28.10
CA CYS A 283 -35.82 5.33 -27.98
C CYS A 283 -36.31 5.84 -29.34
N ALA A 284 -37.49 5.39 -29.77
CA ALA A 284 -38.11 5.85 -31.02
C ALA A 284 -38.89 7.18 -30.88
N SER A 285 -39.54 7.44 -29.75
CA SER A 285 -40.35 8.66 -29.54
C SER A 285 -40.52 9.06 -28.07
N THR A 286 -40.65 8.11 -27.15
CA THR A 286 -40.67 8.34 -25.70
C THR A 286 -39.55 7.54 -25.03
N CYS A 287 -38.74 8.21 -24.21
CA CYS A 287 -37.67 7.58 -23.41
C CYS A 287 -38.10 7.31 -21.96
N ASP A 288 -39.41 7.11 -21.74
CA ASP A 288 -39.91 6.88 -20.40
C ASP A 288 -39.40 5.53 -19.90
N GLY A 289 -38.77 5.57 -18.72
CA GLY A 289 -38.25 4.41 -18.03
C GLY A 289 -36.92 3.85 -18.56
N VAL A 290 -36.18 4.62 -19.36
CA VAL A 290 -34.79 4.29 -19.74
C VAL A 290 -33.82 5.41 -19.36
N PRO A 291 -32.56 5.11 -19.01
CA PRO A 291 -31.58 6.12 -18.61
C PRO A 291 -31.01 6.86 -19.82
N ALA A 292 -31.85 7.62 -20.54
CA ALA A 292 -31.48 8.35 -21.75
C ALA A 292 -30.75 9.68 -21.47
N SER A 293 -30.85 10.20 -20.23
CA SER A 293 -30.08 11.35 -19.78
C SER A 293 -28.81 10.92 -19.04
N TYR A 294 -27.80 11.78 -19.01
CA TYR A 294 -26.56 11.52 -18.26
C TYR A 294 -26.82 11.32 -16.76
N GLY A 295 -27.72 12.13 -16.17
CA GLY A 295 -28.08 12.04 -14.76
C GLY A 295 -28.73 10.71 -14.41
N ASP A 296 -29.68 10.27 -15.24
CA ASP A 296 -30.36 8.97 -15.05
C ASP A 296 -29.40 7.81 -15.22
N ALA A 297 -28.47 7.89 -16.18
CA ALA A 297 -27.44 6.87 -16.38
C ALA A 297 -26.45 6.80 -15.21
N VAL A 298 -26.03 7.94 -14.64
CA VAL A 298 -25.21 7.97 -13.42
C VAL A 298 -25.98 7.34 -12.25
N TYR A 299 -27.23 7.74 -12.03
CA TYR A 299 -28.08 7.17 -10.97
C TYR A 299 -28.27 5.66 -11.14
N TRP A 300 -28.51 5.21 -12.37
CA TRP A 300 -28.66 3.80 -12.71
C TRP A 300 -27.39 2.99 -12.43
N LEU A 301 -26.21 3.50 -12.84
CA LEU A 301 -24.93 2.85 -12.57
C LEU A 301 -24.55 2.83 -11.09
N ILE A 302 -24.85 3.90 -10.34
CA ILE A 302 -24.61 3.93 -8.88
C ILE A 302 -25.52 2.93 -8.18
N SER A 303 -26.80 2.86 -8.55
CA SER A 303 -27.72 1.84 -8.02
C SER A 303 -27.20 0.43 -8.29
N ARG A 304 -26.75 0.16 -9.52
CA ARG A 304 -26.09 -1.10 -9.89
C ARG A 304 -24.84 -1.39 -9.09
N LEU A 305 -24.00 -0.39 -8.84
CA LEU A 305 -22.78 -0.48 -8.03
C LEU A 305 -23.09 -0.81 -6.56
N ILE A 306 -24.23 -0.40 -6.03
CA ILE A 306 -24.67 -0.75 -4.67
C ILE A 306 -25.34 -2.15 -4.65
N GLY A 307 -25.60 -2.74 -5.82
CA GLY A 307 -26.27 -4.03 -5.98
C GLY A 307 -27.80 -3.93 -6.06
N GLY A 308 -28.33 -2.73 -6.22
CA GLY A 308 -29.77 -2.50 -6.43
C GLY A 308 -30.15 -2.36 -7.90
N ASP A 309 -31.46 -2.48 -8.15
CA ASP A 309 -32.09 -2.09 -9.40
C ASP A 309 -32.87 -0.78 -9.16
N PRO A 310 -32.60 0.30 -9.91
CA PRO A 310 -33.36 1.53 -9.75
C PRO A 310 -34.81 1.33 -10.21
N GLU A 311 -35.76 1.67 -9.35
CA GLU A 311 -37.18 1.61 -9.70
C GLU A 311 -37.47 2.48 -10.92
N GLY A 312 -38.19 1.90 -11.89
CA GLY A 312 -38.62 2.61 -13.08
C GLY A 312 -37.54 2.89 -14.13
N LEU A 313 -36.29 2.43 -13.98
CA LEU A 313 -35.23 2.62 -14.99
C LEU A 313 -34.66 1.27 -15.48
N GLY A 314 -35.11 0.84 -16.64
CA GLY A 314 -34.61 -0.32 -17.37
C GLY A 314 -33.60 0.06 -18.46
N VAL A 315 -32.79 -0.91 -18.90
CA VAL A 315 -31.91 -0.74 -20.07
C VAL A 315 -32.33 -1.70 -21.19
N ALA A 316 -32.53 -1.17 -22.39
CA ALA A 316 -32.89 -1.94 -23.56
C ALA A 316 -31.66 -2.53 -24.25
N SER A 317 -30.54 -1.78 -24.31
CA SER A 317 -29.37 -2.21 -25.06
C SER A 317 -28.63 -3.38 -24.37
N PRO A 318 -28.16 -4.39 -25.14
CA PRO A 318 -27.31 -5.45 -24.59
C PRO A 318 -26.01 -4.93 -23.98
N GLY A 319 -25.44 -3.87 -24.56
CA GLY A 319 -24.22 -3.22 -24.07
C GLY A 319 -24.40 -2.63 -22.68
N SER A 320 -25.48 -1.86 -22.45
CA SER A 320 -25.79 -1.31 -21.14
C SER A 320 -26.04 -2.41 -20.10
N ARG A 321 -26.69 -3.52 -20.46
CA ARG A 321 -26.89 -4.67 -19.55
C ARG A 321 -25.56 -5.26 -19.08
N VAL A 322 -24.60 -5.46 -19.99
CA VAL A 322 -23.25 -5.95 -19.65
C VAL A 322 -22.53 -4.96 -18.74
N LEU A 323 -22.60 -3.66 -19.04
CA LEU A 323 -22.00 -2.63 -18.17
C LEU A 323 -22.64 -2.61 -16.77
N GLY A 324 -23.96 -2.72 -16.67
CA GLY A 324 -24.67 -2.82 -15.39
C GLY A 324 -24.21 -4.02 -14.56
N LEU A 325 -24.09 -5.19 -15.18
CA LEU A 325 -23.57 -6.39 -14.53
C LEU A 325 -22.14 -6.19 -14.02
N LEU A 326 -21.25 -5.62 -14.85
CA LEU A 326 -19.88 -5.32 -14.47
C LEU A 326 -19.82 -4.34 -13.30
N MET A 327 -20.69 -3.33 -13.26
CA MET A 327 -20.79 -2.40 -12.14
C MET A 327 -21.28 -3.08 -10.85
N THR A 328 -22.22 -4.00 -10.93
CA THR A 328 -22.64 -4.78 -9.76
C THR A 328 -21.49 -5.65 -9.22
N VAL A 329 -20.73 -6.31 -10.10
CA VAL A 329 -19.54 -7.08 -9.68
C VAL A 329 -18.49 -6.16 -9.05
N LEU A 330 -18.30 -4.96 -9.61
CA LEU A 330 -17.43 -3.92 -9.03
C LEU A 330 -17.89 -3.49 -7.65
N GLY A 331 -19.20 -3.36 -7.45
CA GLY A 331 -19.83 -3.07 -6.17
C GLY A 331 -19.51 -4.10 -5.09
N VAL A 332 -19.78 -5.37 -5.40
CA VAL A 332 -19.46 -6.51 -4.53
C VAL A 332 -17.97 -6.53 -4.20
N TYR A 333 -17.12 -6.28 -5.19
CA TYR A 333 -15.68 -6.21 -4.96
C TYR A 333 -15.29 -5.12 -3.96
N VAL A 334 -15.78 -3.88 -4.15
CA VAL A 334 -15.51 -2.75 -3.26
C VAL A 334 -15.95 -3.09 -1.84
N LEU A 335 -17.12 -3.70 -1.67
CA LEU A 335 -17.62 -4.16 -0.37
C LEU A 335 -16.67 -5.19 0.28
N VAL A 336 -16.26 -6.23 -0.46
CA VAL A 336 -15.31 -7.25 0.04
C VAL A 336 -13.98 -6.62 0.42
N ALA A 337 -13.47 -5.65 -0.35
CA ALA A 337 -12.23 -4.95 -0.04
C ALA A 337 -12.34 -4.13 1.26
N ILE A 338 -13.48 -3.45 1.48
CA ILE A 338 -13.76 -2.73 2.73
C ILE A 338 -13.82 -3.70 3.91
N ILE A 339 -14.59 -4.79 3.81
CA ILE A 339 -14.71 -5.81 4.87
C ILE A 339 -13.34 -6.41 5.19
N SER A 340 -12.57 -6.79 4.17
CA SER A 340 -11.23 -7.36 4.33
C SER A 340 -10.29 -6.39 5.05
N ARG A 341 -10.43 -5.08 4.82
CA ARG A 341 -9.64 -4.06 5.50
C ARG A 341 -10.05 -3.92 6.96
N VAL A 342 -11.34 -3.88 7.26
CA VAL A 342 -11.86 -3.80 8.63
C VAL A 342 -11.42 -5.03 9.44
N LEU A 343 -11.53 -6.23 8.86
CA LEU A 343 -11.08 -7.47 9.52
C LEU A 343 -9.58 -7.46 9.83
N ARG A 344 -8.75 -6.91 8.94
CA ARG A 344 -7.31 -6.75 9.21
C ARG A 344 -7.05 -5.79 10.36
N GLN A 345 -7.73 -4.65 10.36
CA GLN A 345 -7.58 -3.67 11.45
C GLN A 345 -7.90 -4.33 12.80
N ARG A 346 -8.99 -5.11 12.85
CA ARG A 346 -9.34 -5.89 14.06
C ARG A 346 -8.28 -6.93 14.43
N MET A 347 -7.80 -7.74 13.49
CA MET A 347 -6.74 -8.71 13.78
C MET A 347 -5.45 -8.06 14.27
N ASP A 348 -5.11 -6.88 13.75
CA ASP A 348 -3.90 -6.15 14.16
C ASP A 348 -4.08 -5.52 15.55
N GLU A 349 -5.30 -5.10 15.92
CA GLU A 349 -5.66 -4.68 17.29
C GLU A 349 -5.57 -5.85 18.28
N ASP A 350 -6.10 -7.03 17.92
CA ASP A 350 -6.06 -8.24 18.74
C ASP A 350 -4.62 -8.73 18.94
N ALA A 351 -3.79 -8.68 17.88
CA ALA A 351 -2.38 -9.06 17.96
C ALA A 351 -1.57 -8.17 18.92
N ARG A 352 -1.88 -6.86 18.97
CA ARG A 352 -1.26 -5.93 19.93
C ARG A 352 -1.67 -6.25 21.36
N SER A 353 -2.95 -6.53 21.56
CA SER A 353 -3.49 -6.89 22.88
C SER A 353 -2.85 -8.19 23.39
N GLY A 354 -2.58 -9.15 22.51
CA GLY A 354 -1.86 -10.38 22.83
C GLY A 354 -0.40 -10.16 23.22
N SER A 355 0.33 -9.26 22.54
CA SER A 355 1.72 -8.95 22.88
C SER A 355 1.85 -8.31 24.27
N GLU A 356 0.90 -7.46 24.68
CA GLU A 356 0.91 -6.85 26.01
C GLU A 356 0.75 -7.89 27.12
N VAL A 357 -0.07 -8.93 26.90
CA VAL A 357 -0.24 -10.04 27.86
C VAL A 357 1.02 -10.90 27.95
N VAL A 358 1.69 -11.16 26.82
CA VAL A 358 2.95 -11.92 26.80
C VAL A 358 4.08 -11.13 27.46
N GLU A 359 4.19 -9.84 27.19
CA GLU A 359 5.18 -8.97 27.85
C GLU A 359 4.91 -8.87 29.36
N ALA A 360 3.65 -8.74 29.78
CA ALA A 360 3.28 -8.74 31.20
C ALA A 360 3.64 -10.08 31.88
N PHE A 361 3.41 -11.20 31.20
CA PHE A 361 3.76 -12.53 31.69
C PHE A 361 5.28 -12.75 31.77
N GLU A 362 6.04 -12.32 30.76
CA GLU A 362 7.51 -12.40 30.77
C GLU A 362 8.11 -11.48 31.84
N ALA A 363 7.54 -10.28 32.05
CA ALA A 363 7.95 -9.38 33.11
C ALA A 363 7.71 -9.97 34.51
N ASP A 364 6.56 -10.62 34.75
CA ASP A 364 6.28 -11.32 36.01
C ASP A 364 7.24 -12.50 36.25
N ARG A 365 7.54 -13.26 35.19
CA ARG A 365 8.41 -14.44 35.28
C ARG A 365 9.89 -14.08 35.44
N LEU A 366 10.36 -13.02 34.77
CA LEU A 366 11.73 -12.52 34.85
C LEU A 366 11.95 -11.60 36.07
N GLY A 367 10.86 -11.04 36.63
CA GLY A 367 10.86 -10.27 37.87
C GLY A 367 10.91 -11.12 39.14
N ARG A 368 10.70 -12.44 39.06
CA ARG A 368 10.99 -13.34 40.18
C ARG A 368 12.51 -13.53 40.28
N PRO A 369 13.17 -13.03 41.34
CA PRO A 369 14.57 -13.34 41.56
C PRO A 369 14.73 -14.86 41.61
N THR A 370 15.63 -15.39 40.79
CA THR A 370 16.03 -16.79 40.85
C THR A 370 16.50 -17.08 42.26
N ALA A 371 15.82 -17.97 42.96
CA ALA A 371 16.12 -18.37 44.34
C ALA A 371 17.60 -18.78 44.44
N GLY A 372 18.45 -17.88 44.91
CA GLY A 372 19.90 -18.05 44.89
C GLY A 372 20.70 -16.75 44.82
N GLU A 373 20.12 -15.66 44.30
CA GLU A 373 20.79 -14.36 44.32
C GLU A 373 20.43 -13.61 45.63
N PRO A 374 21.40 -13.34 46.52
CA PRO A 374 21.13 -12.68 47.79
C PRO A 374 20.56 -11.29 47.52
N ALA A 375 19.34 -11.06 48.02
CA ALA A 375 18.59 -9.84 47.83
C ALA A 375 19.46 -8.62 48.17
N ALA A 376 19.71 -7.76 47.18
CA ALA A 376 20.23 -6.43 47.44
C ALA A 376 19.25 -5.72 48.39
N PRO A 377 19.74 -5.02 49.43
CA PRO A 377 18.88 -4.35 50.40
C PRO A 377 17.93 -3.39 49.68
N ALA A 378 16.64 -3.57 49.94
CA ALA A 378 15.57 -2.87 49.24
C ALA A 378 15.77 -1.34 49.36
N PRO A 379 15.75 -0.58 48.24
CA PRO A 379 15.73 0.87 48.30
C PRO A 379 14.45 1.33 49.01
N ALA A 380 14.59 2.31 49.91
CA ALA A 380 13.49 2.85 50.69
C ALA A 380 12.35 3.33 49.77
N PRO A 381 11.08 3.08 50.14
CA PRO A 381 9.93 3.40 49.30
C PRO A 381 9.86 4.91 49.03
N ALA A 382 9.87 5.28 47.75
CA ALA A 382 9.63 6.65 47.33
C ALA A 382 8.14 7.02 47.57
N PRO A 383 7.84 8.25 48.01
CA PRO A 383 6.49 8.68 48.31
C PRO A 383 5.60 8.65 47.06
N ALA A 384 4.43 8.01 47.20
CA ALA A 384 3.44 7.85 46.15
C ALA A 384 2.80 9.20 45.77
N ASN A 385 3.23 9.77 44.64
CA ASN A 385 2.52 10.88 44.02
C ASN A 385 1.39 10.32 43.15
N GLY A 386 0.16 10.40 43.67
CA GLY A 386 -1.06 10.03 42.96
C GLY A 386 -1.38 10.98 41.81
N SER A 387 -1.03 10.60 40.58
CA SER A 387 -1.57 11.22 39.37
C SER A 387 -2.58 10.28 38.72
N ALA A 388 -3.86 10.68 38.77
CA ALA A 388 -4.98 9.98 38.15
C ALA A 388 -4.76 9.81 36.64
N ALA A 389 -4.78 8.56 36.17
CA ALA A 389 -4.77 8.21 34.77
C ALA A 389 -6.09 8.69 34.12
N ARG A 390 -6.00 9.69 33.24
CA ARG A 390 -7.13 10.10 32.39
C ARG A 390 -7.31 9.06 31.27
N PRO A 391 -8.56 8.61 30.99
CA PRO A 391 -8.83 7.73 29.86
C PRO A 391 -8.57 8.46 28.53
N GLN A 392 -7.67 7.92 27.71
CA GLN A 392 -7.45 8.36 26.33
C GLN A 392 -8.62 7.90 25.47
N TRP A 393 -9.56 8.81 25.19
CA TRP A 393 -10.60 8.61 24.19
C TRP A 393 -10.01 8.71 22.77
N LEU A 394 -10.52 7.83 21.90
CA LEU A 394 -10.19 7.65 20.48
C LEU A 394 -10.09 8.99 19.71
N SER A 395 -9.00 9.18 18.96
CA SER A 395 -8.87 10.31 18.03
C SER A 395 -9.84 10.17 16.83
N PRO A 396 -10.72 11.15 16.56
CA PRO A 396 -11.76 11.09 15.52
C PRO A 396 -11.25 11.24 14.06
N ALA A 397 -9.94 11.42 13.84
CA ALA A 397 -9.40 11.84 12.55
C ALA A 397 -9.48 10.79 11.41
N VAL A 398 -9.65 9.50 11.71
CA VAL A 398 -9.66 8.44 10.68
C VAL A 398 -11.07 8.06 10.23
N GLY A 399 -12.11 8.39 11.02
CA GLY A 399 -13.51 8.15 10.66
C GLY A 399 -14.09 9.17 9.67
N LEU A 400 -13.51 10.37 9.61
CA LEU A 400 -14.09 11.49 8.86
C LEU A 400 -14.00 11.33 7.34
N SER A 401 -12.99 10.64 6.78
CA SER A 401 -12.88 10.51 5.32
C SER A 401 -13.94 9.58 4.70
N GLY A 402 -14.36 8.54 5.42
CA GLY A 402 -15.42 7.64 4.94
C GLY A 402 -16.82 8.25 5.09
N VAL A 403 -17.08 8.91 6.22
CA VAL A 403 -18.33 9.64 6.47
C VAL A 403 -18.46 10.84 5.54
N ALA A 404 -17.38 11.59 5.28
CA ALA A 404 -17.42 12.72 4.37
C ALA A 404 -17.75 12.31 2.93
N VAL A 405 -17.25 11.15 2.45
CA VAL A 405 -17.59 10.63 1.12
C VAL A 405 -19.04 10.13 1.09
N GLY A 406 -19.50 9.42 2.12
CA GLY A 406 -20.90 9.01 2.24
C GLY A 406 -21.88 10.19 2.31
N VAL A 407 -21.52 11.24 3.05
CA VAL A 407 -22.28 12.49 3.14
C VAL A 407 -22.25 13.23 1.80
N LEU A 408 -21.10 13.34 1.13
CA LEU A 408 -20.99 13.98 -0.19
C LEU A 408 -21.87 13.28 -1.22
N ILE A 409 -21.79 11.95 -1.31
CA ILE A 409 -22.63 11.13 -2.19
C ILE A 409 -24.12 11.30 -1.81
N GLY A 410 -24.44 11.26 -0.52
CA GLY A 410 -25.80 11.48 -0.02
C GLY A 410 -26.35 12.86 -0.39
N THR A 411 -25.58 13.94 -0.20
CA THR A 411 -25.97 15.29 -0.63
C THR A 411 -26.07 15.44 -2.13
N LEU A 412 -25.19 14.80 -2.90
CA LEU A 412 -25.25 14.84 -4.37
C LEU A 412 -26.51 14.13 -4.87
N LEU A 413 -26.82 12.95 -4.33
CA LEU A 413 -28.03 12.19 -4.64
C LEU A 413 -29.30 12.93 -4.20
N HIS A 414 -29.29 13.57 -3.03
CA HIS A 414 -30.41 14.40 -2.58
C HIS A 414 -30.63 15.61 -3.50
N ARG A 415 -29.55 16.26 -3.95
CA ARG A 415 -29.66 17.43 -4.84
C ARG A 415 -30.17 17.03 -6.23
N LEU A 416 -29.64 15.94 -6.79
CA LEU A 416 -30.10 15.40 -8.06
C LEU A 416 -31.59 14.96 -7.99
N ARG A 417 -32.03 14.43 -6.84
CA ARG A 417 -33.44 14.08 -6.61
C ARG A 417 -34.37 15.30 -6.52
N LEU A 418 -33.88 16.44 -6.02
CA LEU A 418 -34.68 17.67 -5.96
C LEU A 418 -34.81 18.35 -7.32
N GLU A 419 -33.81 18.20 -8.20
CA GLU A 419 -33.84 18.75 -9.55
C GLU A 419 -34.65 17.89 -10.54
N SER A 420 -34.87 16.61 -10.23
CA SER A 420 -35.65 15.69 -11.10
C SER A 420 -37.16 15.70 -10.86
N HIS A 421 -37.69 16.51 -9.93
CA HIS A 421 -39.13 16.75 -9.87
C HIS A 421 -39.52 17.84 -10.85
N PRO A 422 -40.26 17.52 -11.93
CA PRO A 422 -40.79 18.55 -12.81
C PRO A 422 -41.70 19.44 -11.96
N ARG A 423 -41.43 20.75 -11.96
CA ARG A 423 -42.41 21.74 -11.51
C ARG A 423 -43.68 21.46 -12.29
N THR A 424 -44.68 20.90 -11.60
CA THR A 424 -46.05 20.87 -12.09
C THR A 424 -46.42 22.32 -12.36
N GLN A 425 -46.45 22.66 -13.64
CA GLN A 425 -46.95 23.93 -14.12
C GLN A 425 -48.42 23.99 -13.68
N PRO A 426 -48.82 24.97 -12.85
CA PRO A 426 -50.22 25.06 -12.45
C PRO A 426 -51.03 25.29 -13.71
N ASP A 427 -51.93 24.36 -14.00
CA ASP A 427 -52.89 24.46 -15.09
C ASP A 427 -53.61 25.80 -14.95
N SER A 428 -53.31 26.71 -15.87
CA SER A 428 -54.09 27.91 -16.09
C SER A 428 -55.48 27.46 -16.52
N VAL A 429 -56.40 27.44 -15.56
CA VAL A 429 -57.84 27.35 -15.78
C VAL A 429 -58.21 28.50 -16.72
N ALA A 430 -58.31 28.18 -18.01
CA ALA A 430 -58.92 29.06 -18.99
C ALA A 430 -60.42 29.10 -18.70
N ALA A 431 -60.84 30.15 -18.01
CA ALA A 431 -62.23 30.58 -17.97
C ALA A 431 -62.63 30.99 -19.40
N SER A 432 -63.29 30.08 -20.13
CA SER A 432 -64.12 30.44 -21.29
C SER A 432 -65.51 30.82 -20.78
N GLU A 433 -65.69 32.10 -20.47
CA GLU A 433 -67.02 32.66 -20.23
C GLU A 433 -67.15 33.94 -21.07
N THR A 434 -68.29 34.06 -21.77
CA THR A 434 -68.75 35.16 -22.65
C THR A 434 -68.15 35.19 -24.08
N ARG A 435 -68.91 35.42 -25.16
CA ARG A 435 -70.31 35.84 -25.36
C ARG A 435 -70.78 35.46 -26.75
#